data_AF-A0A920RMZ7-F1
#
_entry.id   AF-A0A920RMZ7-F1
#
_cell.length_a   1.000
_cell.length_b   1.000
_cell.length_c   1.000
_cell.angle_alpha   90.00
_cell.angle_beta   90.00
_cell.angle_gamma   90.00
#
_symmetry.space_group_name_H-M   'P 1'
#
loop_
_entity.id
_entity.type
_entity.pdbx_description
1 polymer ?
#
loop_
_entity_poly.entity_id
_entity_poly.type
_entity_poly.pdbx_seq_one_letter_code
_entity_poly.pdbx_strand_id
1 'polypeptide(L)'
;MNSPESFQKIRHRDGRAAGLAAKKLADEQVIDELFLATLSRVATDRERKLLLAAFTEGSGNRREAVEDILWTLLNTKEFLYNH
;
A
#
# COMPACT_ATOMS: atom_id res chain seq x y z
N MET A 1 -2.29 -8.79 18.19
CA MET A 1 -2.62 -7.88 17.07
C MET A 1 -2.00 -8.40 15.79
N ASN A 2 -2.54 -9.51 15.28
CA ASN A 2 -2.22 -10.07 13.97
C ASN A 2 -3.52 -10.72 13.52
N SER A 3 -4.40 -9.94 12.90
CA SER A 3 -5.64 -10.47 12.33
C SER A 3 -5.33 -10.95 10.92
N PRO A 4 -5.18 -12.27 10.66
CA PRO A 4 -4.97 -12.81 9.32
C PRO A 4 -6.11 -12.43 8.36
N GLU A 5 -7.28 -12.09 8.89
CA GLU A 5 -8.42 -11.56 8.14
C GLU A 5 -8.12 -10.22 7.44
N SER A 6 -7.30 -9.35 8.03
CA SER A 6 -6.92 -8.08 7.41
C SER A 6 -6.08 -8.32 6.16
N PHE A 7 -5.12 -9.24 6.24
CA PHE A 7 -4.33 -9.68 5.09
C PHE A 7 -5.20 -10.34 4.01
N GLN A 8 -6.19 -11.13 4.41
CA GLN A 8 -7.07 -11.82 3.47
C GLN A 8 -7.98 -10.85 2.70
N LYS A 9 -8.45 -9.76 3.34
CA LYS A 9 -9.19 -8.68 2.67
C LYS A 9 -8.30 -7.85 1.74
N ILE A 10 -7.05 -7.62 2.11
CA ILE A 10 -6.05 -6.93 1.28
C ILE A 10 -5.72 -7.73 0.02
N ARG A 11 -5.50 -9.04 0.17
CA ARG A 11 -5.15 -9.96 -0.94
C ARG A 11 -6.33 -10.40 -1.79
N HIS A 12 -7.54 -9.93 -1.47
CA HIS A 12 -8.74 -10.33 -2.19
C HIS A 12 -8.61 -9.99 -3.68
N ARG A 13 -9.06 -10.89 -4.56
CA ARG A 13 -8.90 -10.76 -6.03
C ARG A 13 -9.62 -9.53 -6.60
N ASP A 14 -10.63 -9.04 -5.88
CA ASP A 14 -11.39 -7.83 -6.17
C ASP A 14 -10.98 -6.64 -5.28
N GLY A 15 -9.93 -6.80 -4.48
CA GLY A 15 -9.45 -5.77 -3.57
C GLY A 15 -8.86 -4.58 -4.32
N ARG A 16 -8.93 -3.39 -3.70
CA ARG A 16 -8.36 -2.14 -4.24
C ARG A 16 -6.89 -2.31 -4.67
N ALA A 17 -6.11 -3.09 -3.93
CA ALA A 17 -4.72 -3.42 -4.27
C ALA A 17 -4.59 -4.18 -5.59
N ALA A 18 -5.43 -5.19 -5.84
CA ALA A 18 -5.45 -5.94 -7.09
C ALA A 18 -5.89 -5.06 -8.28
N GLY A 19 -6.88 -4.19 -8.07
CA GLY A 19 -7.33 -3.22 -9.08
C GLY A 19 -6.26 -2.18 -9.43
N LEU A 20 -5.55 -1.64 -8.42
CA LEU A 20 -4.47 -0.68 -8.61
C LEU A 20 -3.23 -1.31 -9.25
N ALA A 21 -2.92 -2.56 -8.91
CA ALA A 21 -1.83 -3.32 -9.54
C ALA A 21 -2.15 -3.72 -10.99
N ALA A 22 -3.43 -3.97 -11.32
CA ALA A 22 -3.87 -4.29 -12.68
C ALA A 22 -3.95 -3.04 -13.58
N LYS A 23 -4.12 -1.85 -13.01
CA LYS A 23 -4.07 -0.59 -13.76
C LYS A 23 -2.62 -0.26 -14.16
N LYS A 24 -2.42 0.18 -15.40
CA LYS A 24 -1.16 0.79 -15.88
C LYS A 24 -0.95 2.21 -15.33
N LEU A 25 -1.05 2.37 -14.01
CA LEU A 25 -0.72 3.61 -13.34
C LEU A 25 0.79 3.68 -13.08
N ALA A 26 1.34 4.87 -12.92
CA ALA A 26 2.70 5.00 -12.38
C ALA A 26 2.75 4.48 -10.95
N ASP A 27 3.90 3.96 -10.52
CA ASP A 27 4.09 3.38 -9.18
C ASP A 27 3.78 4.42 -8.10
N GLU A 28 4.17 5.67 -8.36
CA GLU A 28 3.85 6.86 -7.56
C GLU A 28 2.35 7.07 -7.35
N GLN A 29 1.56 6.90 -8.42
CA GLN A 29 0.11 7.08 -8.37
C GLN A 29 -0.56 5.96 -7.57
N VAL A 30 0.00 4.75 -7.65
CA VAL A 30 -0.47 3.63 -6.83
C VAL A 30 -0.20 3.88 -5.35
N ILE A 31 0.98 4.39 -5.00
CA ILE A 31 1.31 4.76 -3.63
C ILE A 31 0.37 5.85 -3.11
N ASP A 32 0.09 6.88 -3.93
CA ASP A 32 -0.81 7.97 -3.56
C ASP A 32 -2.24 7.48 -3.26
N GLU A 33 -2.78 6.61 -4.13
CA GLU A 33 -4.08 5.98 -3.95
C GLU A 33 -4.13 5.08 -2.69
N LEU A 34 -3.05 4.37 -2.37
CA LEU A 34 -2.96 3.57 -1.14
C LEU A 34 -2.98 4.45 0.10
N PHE A 35 -2.29 5.59 0.07
CA PHE A 35 -2.29 6.57 1.16
C PHE A 35 -3.65 7.22 1.34
N LEU A 36 -4.30 7.62 0.25
CA LEU A 36 -5.65 8.17 0.29
C LEU A 36 -6.65 7.14 0.83
N ALA A 37 -6.52 5.87 0.44
CA ALA A 37 -7.39 4.80 0.90
C ALA A 37 -7.21 4.42 2.38
N THR A 38 -6.04 4.67 2.97
CA THR A 38 -5.71 4.28 4.36
C THR A 38 -5.71 5.46 5.33
N LEU A 39 -5.00 6.53 4.99
CA LEU A 39 -4.76 7.70 5.83
C LEU A 39 -5.54 8.93 5.35
N SER A 40 -6.35 8.82 4.28
CA SER A 40 -7.10 9.94 3.68
C SER A 40 -6.25 11.17 3.37
N ARG A 41 -4.95 10.97 3.14
CA ARG A 41 -3.97 12.00 2.76
C ARG A 41 -3.11 11.47 1.62
N VAL A 42 -2.43 12.36 0.90
CA VAL A 42 -1.43 11.97 -0.10
C VAL A 42 -0.09 11.67 0.58
N ALA A 43 0.70 10.79 -0.03
CA ALA A 43 2.06 10.49 0.46
C ALA A 43 2.95 11.73 0.30
N THR A 44 3.77 12.03 1.29
CA THR A 44 4.80 13.09 1.15
C THR A 44 5.93 12.62 0.22
N ASP A 45 6.72 13.55 -0.34
CA ASP A 45 7.84 13.22 -1.25
C ASP A 45 8.84 12.22 -0.61
N ARG A 46 9.09 12.34 0.70
CA ARG A 46 9.93 11.42 1.46
C ARG A 46 9.34 10.02 1.56
N GLU A 47 8.06 9.92 1.94
CA GLU A 47 7.36 8.65 2.06
C GLU A 47 7.24 7.96 0.69
N ARG A 48 6.87 8.72 -0.33
CA ARG A 48 6.78 8.23 -1.71
C ARG A 48 8.11 7.66 -2.19
N LYS A 49 9.23 8.36 -1.98
CA LYS A 49 10.56 7.85 -2.35
C LYS A 49 10.94 6.57 -1.60
N LEU A 50 10.67 6.51 -0.30
CA LEU A 50 10.91 5.29 0.51
C LEU A 50 10.10 4.11 -0.02
N LEU A 51 8.83 4.34 -0.31
CA LEU A 51 7.92 3.30 -0.77
C LEU A 51 8.18 2.90 -2.21
N LEU A 52 8.57 3.82 -3.09
CA LEU A 52 9.05 3.52 -4.44
C LEU A 52 10.31 2.66 -4.41
N ALA A 53 11.24 2.96 -3.50
CA ALA A 53 12.44 2.13 -3.33
C ALA A 53 12.06 0.71 -2.91
N ALA A 54 11.17 0.56 -1.91
CA ALA A 54 10.62 -0.73 -1.51
C ALA A 54 9.85 -1.42 -2.65
N PHE A 55 9.13 -0.65 -3.47
CA PHE A 55 8.40 -1.15 -4.65
C PHE A 55 9.33 -1.72 -5.72
N THR A 56 10.52 -1.14 -5.84
CA THR A 56 11.55 -1.54 -6.81
C THR A 56 12.43 -2.68 -6.29
N GLU A 57 12.65 -2.76 -4.96
CA GLU A 57 13.34 -3.87 -4.29
C GLU A 57 12.49 -5.15 -4.22
N GLY A 58 11.16 -5.03 -4.19
CA GLY A 58 10.25 -6.17 -4.15
C GLY A 58 10.36 -7.05 -5.41
N SER A 59 10.45 -8.37 -5.21
CA SER A 59 10.64 -9.40 -6.23
C SER A 59 9.60 -9.39 -7.36
N GLY A 60 9.76 -8.52 -8.36
CA GLY A 60 9.14 -8.57 -9.70
C GLY A 60 7.61 -8.45 -9.80
N ASN A 61 6.87 -8.65 -8.71
CA ASN A 61 5.43 -8.68 -8.66
C ASN A 61 4.89 -7.36 -8.09
N ARG A 62 4.52 -6.45 -8.99
CA ARG A 62 3.85 -5.19 -8.68
C ARG A 62 2.74 -5.35 -7.65
N ARG A 63 1.95 -6.42 -7.75
CA ARG A 63 0.86 -6.71 -6.81
C ARG A 63 1.33 -6.97 -5.39
N GLU A 64 2.38 -7.77 -5.22
CA GLU A 64 2.89 -8.09 -3.89
C GLU A 64 3.48 -6.86 -3.21
N ALA A 65 4.17 -5.99 -3.97
CA ALA A 65 4.65 -4.71 -3.45
C ALA A 65 3.50 -3.80 -2.99
N VAL A 66 2.40 -3.72 -3.75
CA VAL A 66 1.20 -2.95 -3.35
C VAL A 66 0.57 -3.52 -2.08
N GLU A 67 0.44 -4.84 -1.97
CA GLU A 67 -0.13 -5.53 -0.81
C GLU A 67 0.74 -5.33 0.45
N ASP A 68 2.07 -5.38 0.29
CA ASP A 68 3.04 -5.19 1.38
C ASP A 68 3.03 -3.74 1.90
N ILE A 69 3.02 -2.76 1.00
CA ILE A 69 2.88 -1.34 1.36
C ILE A 69 1.57 -1.10 2.11
N LEU A 70 0.45 -1.65 1.61
CA LEU A 70 -0.84 -1.49 2.26
C LEU A 70 -0.83 -2.09 3.68
N TRP A 71 -0.21 -3.26 3.85
CA TRP A 71 -0.05 -3.87 5.16
C TRP A 71 0.86 -3.05 6.08
N THR A 72 1.97 -2.52 5.56
CA THR A 72 2.88 -1.65 6.30
C THR A 72 2.17 -0.37 6.74
N LEU A 73 1.33 0.23 5.89
CA LEU A 73 0.54 1.42 6.26
C LEU A 73 -0.46 1.12 7.37
N LEU A 74 -1.14 -0.02 7.32
CA LEU A 74 -2.08 -0.45 8.36
C LEU A 74 -1.39 -0.80 9.69
N ASN A 75 -0.13 -1.24 9.65
CA ASN A 75 0.66 -1.55 10.86
C ASN A 75 1.54 -0.39 11.32
N THR A 76 1.62 0.69 10.53
CA THR A 76 2.46 1.85 10.85
C THR A 76 1.83 2.65 11.99
N LYS A 77 2.69 3.12 12.89
CA LYS A 77 2.31 3.91 14.08
C LYS A 77 1.49 5.16 13.74
N GLU A 78 1.60 5.71 12.53
CA GLU A 78 0.78 6.86 12.10
C GLU A 78 -0.73 6.55 12.03
N PHE A 79 -1.13 5.29 11.79
CA PHE A 79 -2.53 4.89 11.93
C PHE A 79 -2.94 4.77 13.41
N LEU A 80 -2.02 4.29 14.26
CA LEU A 80 -2.25 4.14 15.71
C LEU A 80 -2.25 5.47 16.49
N TYR A 81 -1.57 6.50 15.99
CA TYR A 81 -1.48 7.83 16.62
C TYR A 81 -2.46 8.86 16.04
N ASN A 82 -3.25 8.51 15.03
CA ASN A 82 -4.39 9.33 14.62
C ASN A 82 -5.60 9.03 15.54
N HIS A 83 -5.53 9.51 16.79
CA HIS A 83 -6.63 9.57 17.76
C HIS A 83 -6.68 10.96 18.38
#